data_AF-A0A1M6VRE4-F1
#
_entry.id   AF-A0A1M6VRE4-F1
#
_cell.length_a   1.000
_cell.length_b   1.000
_cell.length_c   1.000
_cell.angle_alpha   90.00
_cell.angle_beta   90.00
_cell.angle_gamma   90.00
#
_symmetry.space_group_name_H-M   'P 1'
#
loop_
_entity.id
_entity.type
_entity.pdbx_description
1 polymer ?
#
loop_
_entity_poly.entity_id
_entity_poly.type
_entity_poly.pdbx_seq_one_letter_code
_entity_poly.pdbx_strand_id
1 'polypeptide(L)'
;MGAKTISFPKGKGSLNHNNREFICDNVHEERTSWNRTYKRETIKEAYDVCFGQALAEYNARQKRKDRIKENYLQEIKNSGNKEKVFYENVIQIGTKDDTPVVDENGNLTEDAKVAIEVLDEYARTFQERNPNLYVFNSVLHLDEATPHLHIDYIPVANGYKNGLQIRNSLTKAFQEMGFAKAVSKKVTETTAWQEREREHLTQLSAERGIEIKVKGEVRDNYSLPEYKEAMRAVEALEEQKIDLEIKTSVLEQTVDRIQAKTEKEKAELAKYDLKAETLKTVEKEVNADMKKTKSMAVPTKGILDKEEYVKVKKSDWNKILEGMKWAVTNKKVVDKYEKKIIALENKLAKITQVFEQLKKFLSLNGLTEAWNRFIEPKSIKRSIEEHKKAIQEQSSQKKTKTTERKTGMEL
;
A
#
# COMPACT_ATOMS: atom_id res chain seq x y z
N MET A 1 -21.95 0.64 10.37
CA MET A 1 -21.64 0.35 8.96
C MET A 1 -20.34 1.04 8.60
N GLY A 2 -19.39 0.31 8.01
CA GLY A 2 -18.17 0.91 7.48
C GLY A 2 -18.47 1.70 6.20
N ALA A 3 -17.64 2.67 5.86
CA ALA A 3 -17.82 3.43 4.63
C ALA A 3 -17.66 2.57 3.38
N LYS A 4 -18.58 2.71 2.43
CA LYS A 4 -18.70 1.92 1.20
C LYS A 4 -18.14 2.66 -0.02
N THR A 5 -18.06 1.99 -1.17
CA THR A 5 -17.61 2.59 -2.44
C THR A 5 -18.66 2.47 -3.53
N ILE A 6 -18.74 3.45 -4.45
CA ILE A 6 -19.62 3.37 -5.62
C ILE A 6 -18.83 2.90 -6.86
N SER A 7 -19.32 1.86 -7.51
CA SER A 7 -18.92 1.46 -8.85
C SER A 7 -19.91 2.03 -9.87
N PHE A 8 -19.39 2.66 -10.93
CA PHE A 8 -20.18 3.17 -12.06
C PHE A 8 -19.42 2.98 -13.40
N PRO A 9 -18.89 1.78 -13.71
CA PRO A 9 -18.22 1.52 -14.98
C PRO A 9 -19.20 1.55 -16.16
N LYS A 10 -18.61 1.71 -17.36
CA LYS A 10 -19.28 1.37 -18.60
C LYS A 10 -19.29 -0.14 -18.75
N GLY A 11 -20.47 -0.71 -18.88
CA GLY A 11 -20.66 -2.14 -19.09
C GLY A 11 -20.38 -2.58 -20.53
N LYS A 12 -20.40 -3.90 -20.76
CA LYS A 12 -20.18 -4.49 -22.08
C LYS A 12 -21.46 -4.42 -22.94
N GLY A 13 -22.63 -4.25 -22.33
CA GLY A 13 -23.92 -4.21 -23.00
C GLY A 13 -24.40 -5.60 -23.39
N SER A 14 -24.65 -6.46 -22.40
CA SER A 14 -25.09 -7.84 -22.65
C SER A 14 -26.53 -8.04 -22.24
N LEU A 15 -27.47 -7.77 -23.16
CA LEU A 15 -28.91 -7.88 -22.89
C LEU A 15 -29.31 -9.30 -22.44
N ASN A 16 -28.74 -10.33 -23.05
CA ASN A 16 -29.03 -11.72 -22.71
C ASN A 16 -28.61 -12.05 -21.26
N HIS A 17 -27.50 -11.47 -20.80
CA HIS A 17 -27.07 -11.58 -19.40
C HIS A 17 -28.00 -10.81 -18.46
N ASN A 18 -28.29 -9.55 -18.80
CA ASN A 18 -29.13 -8.67 -17.99
C ASN A 18 -30.56 -9.20 -17.86
N ASN A 19 -31.02 -9.92 -18.88
CA ASN A 19 -32.36 -10.49 -18.92
C ASN A 19 -32.45 -11.94 -18.48
N ARG A 20 -31.32 -12.53 -18.05
CA ARG A 20 -31.23 -13.94 -17.64
C ARG A 20 -31.75 -14.90 -18.71
N GLU A 21 -31.46 -14.61 -19.99
CA GLU A 21 -31.71 -15.55 -21.09
C GLU A 21 -30.79 -16.79 -21.01
N PHE A 22 -29.68 -16.65 -20.28
CA PHE A 22 -28.83 -17.75 -19.86
C PHE A 22 -28.32 -17.48 -18.43
N ILE A 23 -27.94 -18.54 -17.73
CA ILE A 23 -27.40 -18.49 -16.37
C ILE A 23 -25.88 -18.65 -16.44
N CYS A 24 -25.14 -17.71 -15.88
CA CYS A 24 -23.69 -17.78 -15.73
C CYS A 24 -23.31 -18.48 -14.41
N ASP A 25 -22.07 -18.99 -14.31
CA ASP A 25 -21.56 -19.67 -13.11
C ASP A 25 -21.63 -18.83 -11.81
N ASN A 26 -21.64 -17.50 -11.92
CA ASN A 26 -21.73 -16.56 -10.80
C ASN A 26 -23.16 -16.17 -10.41
N VAL A 27 -24.16 -16.71 -11.12
CA VAL A 27 -25.58 -16.44 -10.88
C VAL A 27 -26.18 -17.58 -10.08
N HIS A 28 -26.83 -17.23 -8.98
CA HIS A 28 -27.58 -18.14 -8.13
C HIS A 28 -29.02 -18.21 -8.63
N GLU A 29 -29.34 -19.26 -9.39
CA GLU A 29 -30.61 -19.43 -10.11
C GLU A 29 -31.83 -19.27 -9.18
N GLU A 30 -31.76 -19.79 -7.96
CA GLU A 30 -32.81 -19.71 -6.95
C GLU A 30 -33.16 -18.28 -6.53
N ARG A 31 -32.23 -17.33 -6.72
CA ARG A 31 -32.40 -15.91 -6.38
C ARG A 31 -32.77 -15.04 -7.57
N THR A 32 -32.84 -15.58 -8.79
CA THR A 32 -33.22 -14.81 -9.99
C THR A 32 -34.59 -14.14 -9.85
N SER A 33 -35.50 -14.76 -9.10
CA SER A 33 -36.82 -14.23 -8.75
C SER A 33 -36.78 -12.97 -7.87
N TRP A 34 -35.64 -12.66 -7.24
CA TRP A 34 -35.44 -11.47 -6.43
C TRP A 34 -35.04 -10.25 -7.28
N ASN A 35 -34.57 -10.47 -8.51
CA ASN A 35 -34.19 -9.39 -9.42
C ASN A 35 -35.38 -8.47 -9.70
N ARG A 36 -35.10 -7.17 -9.90
CA ARG A 36 -36.13 -6.19 -10.25
C ARG A 36 -35.91 -5.68 -11.66
N THR A 37 -36.90 -5.83 -12.53
CA THR A 37 -36.90 -5.24 -13.87
C THR A 37 -37.72 -3.96 -13.86
N TYR A 38 -37.08 -2.83 -14.16
CA TYR A 38 -37.75 -1.53 -14.25
C TYR A 38 -38.23 -1.24 -15.67
N LYS A 39 -37.47 -1.70 -16.66
CA LYS A 39 -37.79 -1.56 -18.08
C LYS A 39 -37.18 -2.69 -18.89
N ARG A 40 -37.90 -3.17 -19.89
CA ARG A 40 -37.44 -4.21 -20.82
C ARG A 40 -38.16 -4.05 -22.17
N GLU A 41 -37.52 -3.33 -23.08
CA GLU A 41 -37.94 -3.19 -24.48
C GLU A 41 -36.92 -3.87 -25.39
N THR A 42 -37.34 -4.35 -26.56
CA THR A 42 -36.37 -4.81 -27.55
C THR A 42 -35.60 -3.61 -28.12
N ILE A 43 -34.35 -3.81 -28.50
CA ILE A 43 -33.55 -2.74 -29.12
C ILE A 43 -34.21 -2.19 -30.41
N LYS A 44 -34.98 -3.02 -31.11
CA LYS A 44 -35.69 -2.61 -32.33
C LYS A 44 -36.83 -1.64 -32.00
N GLU A 45 -37.65 -1.96 -31.01
CA GLU A 45 -38.74 -1.08 -30.55
C GLU A 45 -38.18 0.23 -30.01
N ALA A 46 -37.13 0.16 -29.19
CA ALA A 46 -36.48 1.35 -28.64
C ALA A 46 -35.93 2.28 -29.73
N TYR A 47 -35.35 1.72 -30.80
CA TYR A 47 -34.88 2.50 -31.95
C TYR A 47 -36.02 3.15 -32.74
N ASP A 48 -37.16 2.48 -32.85
CA ASP A 48 -38.35 3.04 -33.50
C ASP A 48 -38.91 4.21 -32.69
N VAL A 49 -39.00 4.07 -31.36
CA VAL A 49 -39.37 5.17 -30.46
C VAL A 49 -38.40 6.35 -30.58
N CYS A 50 -37.10 6.10 -30.60
CA CYS A 50 -36.09 7.16 -30.62
C CYS A 50 -35.97 7.87 -31.98
N PHE A 51 -36.08 7.12 -33.08
CA PHE A 51 -35.65 7.60 -34.40
C PHE A 51 -36.68 7.35 -35.52
N GLY A 52 -37.72 6.54 -35.29
CA GLY A 52 -38.66 6.10 -36.31
C GLY A 52 -39.34 7.26 -37.04
N GLN A 53 -39.87 8.23 -36.28
CA GLN A 53 -40.48 9.43 -36.86
C GLN A 53 -39.46 10.24 -37.68
N ALA A 54 -38.29 10.54 -37.12
CA ALA A 54 -37.26 11.32 -37.81
C ALA A 54 -36.78 10.61 -39.09
N LEU A 55 -36.69 9.28 -39.07
CA LEU A 55 -36.30 8.45 -40.21
C LEU A 55 -37.35 8.49 -41.31
N ALA A 56 -38.64 8.36 -40.96
CA ALA A 56 -39.75 8.47 -41.90
C ALA A 56 -39.77 9.85 -42.57
N GLU A 57 -39.64 10.92 -41.80
CA GLU A 57 -39.57 12.29 -42.30
C GLU A 57 -38.37 12.54 -43.21
N TYR A 58 -37.21 11.97 -42.88
CA TYR A 58 -36.00 12.07 -43.69
C TYR A 58 -36.18 11.36 -45.04
N ASN A 59 -36.68 10.11 -45.01
CA ASN A 59 -36.89 9.28 -46.20
C ASN A 59 -37.94 9.88 -47.14
N ALA A 60 -39.02 10.47 -46.61
CA ALA A 60 -40.06 11.14 -47.41
C ALA A 60 -39.51 12.30 -48.27
N ARG A 61 -38.39 12.91 -47.86
CA ARG A 61 -37.72 14.01 -48.60
C ARG A 61 -36.69 13.52 -49.61
N GLN A 62 -36.32 12.24 -49.61
CA GLN A 62 -35.28 11.72 -50.50
C GLN A 62 -35.84 11.34 -51.88
N LYS A 63 -35.27 11.94 -52.93
CA LYS A 63 -35.56 11.56 -54.33
C LYS A 63 -34.66 10.43 -54.84
N ARG A 64 -33.50 10.25 -54.21
CA ARG A 64 -32.46 9.29 -54.59
C ARG A 64 -32.59 8.01 -53.77
N LYS A 65 -32.73 6.86 -54.44
CA LYS A 65 -32.90 5.56 -53.77
C LYS A 65 -31.72 5.21 -52.84
N ASP A 66 -30.49 5.53 -53.24
CA ASP A 66 -29.29 5.27 -52.44
C ASP A 66 -29.19 6.10 -51.15
N ARG A 67 -30.00 7.16 -51.01
CA ARG A 67 -30.06 7.99 -49.79
C ARG A 67 -31.17 7.58 -48.83
N ILE A 68 -32.09 6.71 -49.26
CA ILE A 68 -33.17 6.21 -48.41
C ILE A 68 -32.56 5.22 -47.42
N LYS A 69 -32.88 5.39 -46.13
CA LYS A 69 -32.37 4.56 -45.05
C LYS A 69 -33.46 3.60 -44.60
N GLU A 70 -33.29 2.31 -44.85
CA GLU A 70 -34.28 1.29 -44.47
C GLU A 70 -34.26 1.01 -42.96
N ASN A 71 -33.08 0.90 -42.36
CA ASN A 71 -32.93 0.51 -40.96
C ASN A 71 -31.81 1.29 -40.28
N TYR A 72 -32.19 2.29 -39.47
CA TYR A 72 -31.22 3.14 -38.79
C TYR A 72 -30.35 2.39 -37.76
N LEU A 73 -30.85 1.31 -37.15
CA LEU A 73 -30.03 0.46 -36.28
C LEU A 73 -28.88 -0.20 -37.06
N GLN A 74 -29.15 -0.67 -38.28
CA GLN A 74 -28.10 -1.25 -39.15
C GLN A 74 -27.10 -0.19 -39.62
N GLU A 75 -27.57 1.03 -39.88
CA GLU A 75 -26.69 2.16 -40.21
C GLU A 75 -25.67 2.42 -39.10
N ILE A 76 -26.08 2.39 -37.83
CA ILE A 76 -25.16 2.54 -36.69
C ILE A 76 -24.20 1.36 -36.60
N LYS A 77 -24.67 0.12 -36.76
CA LYS A 77 -23.80 -1.08 -36.74
C LYS A 77 -22.71 -1.05 -37.81
N ASN A 78 -23.04 -0.53 -38.99
CA ASN A 78 -22.14 -0.46 -40.13
C ASN A 78 -21.30 0.84 -40.16
N SER A 79 -21.52 1.75 -39.21
CA SER A 79 -20.87 3.05 -39.18
C SER A 79 -19.41 2.95 -38.72
N GLY A 80 -18.50 3.64 -39.42
CA GLY A 80 -17.10 3.78 -39.04
C GLY A 80 -16.84 4.80 -37.92
N ASN A 81 -17.88 5.48 -37.43
CA ASN A 81 -17.74 6.58 -36.45
C ASN A 81 -17.59 6.12 -34.98
N LYS A 82 -17.54 4.80 -34.73
CA LYS A 82 -17.38 4.18 -33.40
C LYS A 82 -18.55 4.43 -32.43
N GLU A 83 -19.69 4.91 -32.89
CA GLU A 83 -20.91 4.98 -32.07
C GLU A 83 -21.42 3.55 -31.81
N LYS A 84 -21.78 3.27 -30.56
CA LYS A 84 -22.38 1.98 -30.20
C LYS A 84 -23.88 2.05 -30.42
N VAL A 85 -24.49 0.91 -30.74
CA VAL A 85 -25.95 0.80 -30.85
C VAL A 85 -26.67 1.16 -29.55
N PHE A 86 -26.05 0.86 -28.41
CA PHE A 86 -26.46 1.32 -27.09
C PHE A 86 -25.26 1.31 -26.15
N TYR A 87 -25.45 1.86 -24.96
CA TYR A 87 -24.46 1.91 -23.90
C TYR A 87 -25.07 1.35 -22.61
N GLU A 88 -24.22 0.73 -21.79
CA GLU A 88 -24.60 0.11 -20.51
C GLU A 88 -23.81 0.78 -19.40
N ASN A 89 -24.48 1.07 -18.28
CA ASN A 89 -23.83 1.35 -17.01
C ASN A 89 -24.19 0.28 -16.00
N VAL A 90 -23.18 -0.20 -15.28
CA VAL A 90 -23.35 -1.13 -14.16
C VAL A 90 -23.07 -0.37 -12.88
N ILE A 91 -24.07 -0.24 -12.01
CA ILE A 91 -24.00 0.55 -10.79
C ILE A 91 -24.01 -0.39 -9.59
N GLN A 92 -23.03 -0.25 -8.70
CA GLN A 92 -22.93 -1.06 -7.48
C GLN A 92 -22.54 -0.18 -6.30
N ILE A 93 -23.14 -0.44 -5.14
CA ILE A 93 -22.77 0.18 -3.86
C ILE A 93 -22.13 -0.90 -3.00
N GLY A 94 -20.89 -0.65 -2.56
CA GLY A 94 -20.12 -1.59 -1.76
C GLY A 94 -19.37 -2.66 -2.59
N THR A 95 -18.88 -3.68 -1.90
CA THR A 95 -18.20 -4.87 -2.43
C THR A 95 -18.91 -6.15 -1.94
N LYS A 96 -18.46 -7.31 -2.42
CA LYS A 96 -18.93 -8.61 -1.91
C LYS A 96 -18.71 -8.78 -0.40
N ASP A 97 -17.71 -8.09 0.16
CA ASP A 97 -17.30 -8.26 1.55
C ASP A 97 -18.09 -7.33 2.50
N ASP A 98 -18.48 -6.14 2.03
CA ASP A 98 -19.20 -5.15 2.85
C ASP A 98 -20.71 -5.07 2.56
N THR A 99 -21.16 -5.58 1.40
CA THR A 99 -22.55 -5.55 0.94
C THR A 99 -22.90 -6.84 0.19
N PRO A 100 -22.68 -8.03 0.80
CA PRO A 100 -23.11 -9.30 0.20
C PRO A 100 -24.63 -9.35 0.13
N VAL A 101 -25.21 -9.93 -0.94
CA VAL A 101 -26.67 -10.03 -1.05
C VAL A 101 -27.29 -10.85 0.09
N VAL A 102 -26.65 -11.97 0.45
CA VAL A 102 -27.15 -12.90 1.47
C VAL A 102 -26.16 -13.09 2.62
N ASP A 103 -26.69 -13.40 3.80
CA ASP A 103 -25.91 -13.83 4.97
C ASP A 103 -25.59 -15.34 4.91
N GLU A 104 -24.93 -15.85 5.95
CA GLU A 104 -24.57 -17.27 6.09
C GLU A 104 -25.78 -18.22 6.07
N ASN A 105 -26.98 -17.69 6.36
CA ASN A 105 -28.23 -18.45 6.39
C ASN A 105 -29.04 -18.29 5.08
N GLY A 106 -28.51 -17.57 4.09
CA GLY A 106 -29.19 -17.32 2.81
C GLY A 106 -30.24 -16.20 2.86
N ASN A 107 -30.33 -15.43 3.95
CA ASN A 107 -31.27 -14.32 4.07
C ASN A 107 -30.66 -13.01 3.56
N LEU A 108 -31.50 -12.12 3.04
CA LEU A 108 -31.06 -10.81 2.56
C LEU A 108 -30.38 -10.00 3.67
N THR A 109 -29.14 -9.54 3.45
CA THR A 109 -28.41 -8.78 4.48
C THR A 109 -28.99 -7.38 4.66
N GLU A 110 -28.81 -6.78 5.85
CA GLU A 110 -29.23 -5.40 6.11
C GLU A 110 -28.50 -4.40 5.20
N ASP A 111 -27.19 -4.58 4.99
CA ASP A 111 -26.41 -3.76 4.06
C ASP A 111 -26.95 -3.86 2.62
N ALA A 112 -27.33 -5.07 2.17
CA ALA A 112 -27.95 -5.26 0.86
C ALA A 112 -29.33 -4.59 0.78
N LYS A 113 -30.18 -4.69 1.81
CA LYS A 113 -31.50 -4.03 1.84
C LYS A 113 -31.38 -2.53 1.59
N VAL A 114 -30.48 -1.87 2.32
CA VAL A 114 -30.25 -0.43 2.18
C VAL A 114 -29.67 -0.08 0.80
N ALA A 115 -28.74 -0.89 0.27
CA ALA A 115 -28.20 -0.68 -1.07
C ALA A 115 -29.25 -0.87 -2.17
N ILE A 116 -30.13 -1.88 -2.04
CA ILE A 116 -31.26 -2.13 -2.95
C ILE A 116 -32.19 -0.93 -3.00
N GLU A 117 -32.50 -0.38 -1.83
CA GLU A 117 -33.33 0.81 -1.68
C GLU A 117 -32.78 2.03 -2.43
N VAL A 118 -31.47 2.30 -2.30
CA VAL A 118 -30.79 3.38 -3.03
C VAL A 118 -30.79 3.11 -4.53
N LEU A 119 -30.49 1.88 -4.96
CA LEU A 119 -30.44 1.52 -6.38
C LEU A 119 -31.83 1.52 -7.04
N ASP A 120 -32.88 1.14 -6.32
CA ASP A 120 -34.27 1.18 -6.79
C ASP A 120 -34.73 2.63 -7.03
N GLU A 121 -34.46 3.52 -6.07
CA GLU A 121 -34.76 4.95 -6.24
C GLU A 121 -33.95 5.56 -7.39
N TYR A 122 -32.65 5.26 -7.47
CA TYR A 122 -31.79 5.73 -8.54
C TYR A 122 -32.28 5.27 -9.92
N ALA A 123 -32.69 4.00 -10.06
CA ALA A 123 -33.21 3.44 -11.30
C ALA A 123 -34.50 4.13 -11.76
N ARG A 124 -35.44 4.38 -10.84
CA ARG A 124 -36.74 5.01 -11.15
C ARG A 124 -36.61 6.45 -11.60
N THR A 125 -35.65 7.17 -11.04
CA THR A 125 -35.45 8.61 -11.28
C THR A 125 -34.40 8.89 -12.36
N PHE A 126 -33.70 7.88 -12.87
CA PHE A 126 -32.60 8.04 -13.82
C PHE A 126 -33.01 8.77 -15.11
N GLN A 127 -34.16 8.40 -15.69
CA GLN A 127 -34.61 8.95 -16.97
C GLN A 127 -34.90 10.46 -16.89
N GLU A 128 -35.37 10.95 -15.73
CA GLU A 128 -35.71 12.36 -15.50
C GLU A 128 -34.45 13.24 -15.51
N ARG A 129 -33.35 12.77 -14.92
CA ARG A 129 -32.05 13.47 -14.93
C ARG A 129 -31.31 13.34 -16.27
N ASN A 130 -31.70 12.37 -17.08
CA ASN A 130 -31.02 11.98 -18.31
C ASN A 130 -31.97 11.98 -19.53
N PRO A 131 -32.60 13.12 -19.87
CA PRO A 131 -33.65 13.18 -20.88
C PRO A 131 -33.18 12.75 -22.29
N ASN A 132 -31.89 12.92 -22.61
CA ASN A 132 -31.31 12.51 -23.89
C ASN A 132 -30.74 11.08 -23.89
N LEU A 133 -30.85 10.34 -22.78
CA LEU A 133 -30.44 8.93 -22.71
C LEU A 133 -31.70 8.09 -22.57
N TYR A 134 -32.23 7.59 -23.68
CA TYR A 134 -33.44 6.76 -23.66
C TYR A 134 -33.10 5.40 -23.06
N VAL A 135 -33.51 5.18 -21.81
CA VAL A 135 -33.37 3.88 -21.14
C VAL A 135 -34.37 2.93 -21.78
N PHE A 136 -33.90 1.78 -22.26
CA PHE A 136 -34.77 0.75 -22.85
C PHE A 136 -34.70 -0.58 -22.10
N ASN A 137 -33.62 -0.82 -21.34
CA ASN A 137 -33.51 -1.96 -20.45
C ASN A 137 -32.89 -1.51 -19.11
N SER A 138 -33.48 -1.90 -17.99
CA SER A 138 -32.99 -1.57 -16.65
C SER A 138 -33.35 -2.67 -15.66
N VAL A 139 -32.33 -3.29 -15.06
CA VAL A 139 -32.47 -4.48 -14.22
C VAL A 139 -31.54 -4.41 -13.02
N LEU A 140 -32.09 -4.57 -11.81
CA LEU A 140 -31.36 -4.74 -10.56
C LEU A 140 -31.19 -6.23 -10.27
N HIS A 141 -29.95 -6.71 -10.23
CA HIS A 141 -29.58 -8.09 -9.94
C HIS A 141 -29.29 -8.28 -8.45
N LEU A 142 -29.97 -9.26 -7.85
CA LEU A 142 -29.83 -9.74 -6.47
C LEU A 142 -29.44 -11.23 -6.41
N ASP A 143 -29.19 -11.83 -7.56
CA ASP A 143 -28.83 -13.23 -7.74
C ASP A 143 -27.31 -13.46 -7.84
N GLU A 144 -26.50 -12.40 -7.75
CA GLU A 144 -25.03 -12.48 -7.74
C GLU A 144 -24.46 -12.12 -6.34
N ALA A 145 -23.16 -11.86 -6.24
CA ALA A 145 -22.49 -11.63 -4.96
C ALA A 145 -22.92 -10.32 -4.26
N THR A 146 -23.13 -9.25 -5.02
CA THR A 146 -23.47 -7.91 -4.52
C THR A 146 -24.65 -7.35 -5.33
N PRO A 147 -25.60 -6.62 -4.71
CA PRO A 147 -26.66 -5.95 -5.45
C PRO A 147 -26.07 -4.96 -6.47
N HIS A 148 -26.44 -5.09 -7.73
CA HIS A 148 -25.97 -4.18 -8.77
C HIS A 148 -27.01 -3.97 -9.87
N LEU A 149 -27.04 -2.75 -10.40
CA LEU A 149 -28.04 -2.27 -11.35
C LEU A 149 -27.40 -2.13 -12.73
N HIS A 150 -28.01 -2.74 -13.74
CA HIS A 150 -27.72 -2.51 -15.15
C HIS A 150 -28.70 -1.51 -15.73
N ILE A 151 -28.19 -0.45 -16.36
CA ILE A 151 -28.99 0.52 -17.11
C ILE A 151 -28.45 0.57 -18.54
N ASP A 152 -29.25 0.10 -19.49
CA ASP A 152 -28.97 0.14 -20.92
C ASP A 152 -29.76 1.28 -21.57
N TYR A 153 -29.06 2.15 -22.30
CA TYR A 153 -29.66 3.32 -22.91
C TYR A 153 -29.11 3.64 -24.31
N ILE A 154 -29.95 4.31 -25.08
CA ILE A 154 -29.63 4.83 -26.41
C ILE A 154 -29.53 6.35 -26.31
N PRO A 155 -28.39 6.98 -26.69
CA PRO A 155 -28.29 8.42 -26.68
C PRO A 155 -29.07 9.01 -27.85
N VAL A 156 -29.86 10.03 -27.59
CA VAL A 156 -30.71 10.72 -28.59
C VAL A 156 -30.26 12.17 -28.67
N ALA A 157 -29.69 12.53 -29.82
CA ALA A 157 -29.19 13.88 -30.08
C ALA A 157 -29.96 14.54 -31.24
N ASN A 158 -30.37 15.79 -31.05
CA ASN A 158 -31.29 16.51 -31.93
C ASN A 158 -30.58 17.58 -32.76
N GLY A 159 -31.30 18.29 -33.63
CA GLY A 159 -30.81 19.52 -34.27
C GLY A 159 -29.65 19.34 -35.28
N TYR A 160 -29.58 18.21 -35.99
CA TYR A 160 -28.61 18.05 -37.09
C TYR A 160 -29.12 18.65 -38.39
N LYS A 161 -28.47 19.71 -38.89
CA LYS A 161 -28.89 20.43 -40.11
C LYS A 161 -28.87 19.58 -41.39
N ASN A 162 -27.90 18.66 -41.50
CA ASN A 162 -27.73 17.80 -42.67
C ASN A 162 -28.16 16.38 -42.35
N GLY A 163 -28.71 15.64 -43.30
CA GLY A 163 -29.09 14.23 -43.09
C GLY A 163 -30.26 14.07 -42.11
N LEU A 164 -30.21 12.99 -41.31
CA LEU A 164 -31.20 12.71 -40.27
C LEU A 164 -31.08 13.76 -39.14
N GLN A 165 -32.20 14.36 -38.74
CA GLN A 165 -32.28 15.47 -37.77
C GLN A 165 -32.00 15.03 -36.33
N ILE A 166 -32.40 13.79 -36.00
CA ILE A 166 -32.19 13.15 -34.70
C ILE A 166 -31.26 11.95 -34.92
N ARG A 167 -30.22 11.78 -34.09
CA ARG A 167 -29.20 10.74 -34.30
C ARG A 167 -28.78 10.08 -32.99
N ASN A 168 -28.30 8.84 -33.09
CA ASN A 168 -27.56 8.21 -32.00
C ASN A 168 -26.21 8.90 -31.88
N SER A 169 -26.01 9.76 -30.89
CA SER A 169 -24.71 10.39 -30.65
C SER A 169 -24.51 10.77 -29.20
N LEU A 170 -23.68 10.01 -28.50
CA LEU A 170 -23.48 10.15 -27.06
C LEU A 170 -22.93 11.53 -26.67
N THR A 171 -21.91 12.00 -27.38
CA THR A 171 -21.27 13.29 -27.11
C THR A 171 -22.26 14.45 -27.27
N LYS A 172 -23.06 14.45 -28.35
CA LYS A 172 -24.02 15.52 -28.59
C LYS A 172 -25.22 15.44 -27.64
N ALA A 173 -25.68 14.24 -27.30
CA ALA A 173 -26.71 14.03 -26.28
C ALA A 173 -26.29 14.64 -24.93
N PHE A 174 -25.03 14.45 -24.52
CA PHE A 174 -24.51 15.12 -23.31
C PHE A 174 -24.46 16.64 -23.47
N GLN A 175 -24.03 17.17 -24.62
CA GLN A 175 -24.01 18.62 -24.84
C GLN A 175 -25.42 19.24 -24.76
N GLU A 176 -26.44 18.55 -25.26
CA GLU A 176 -27.85 18.96 -25.16
C GLU A 176 -28.37 18.93 -23.71
N MET A 177 -27.84 18.04 -22.88
CA MET A 177 -28.09 18.02 -21.44
C MET A 177 -27.26 19.05 -20.65
N GLY A 178 -26.51 19.93 -21.33
CA GLY A 178 -25.77 21.02 -20.71
C GLY A 178 -24.33 20.70 -20.31
N PHE A 179 -23.79 19.53 -20.68
CA PHE A 179 -22.39 19.22 -20.41
C PHE A 179 -21.46 19.97 -21.37
N ALA A 180 -20.46 20.65 -20.79
CA ALA A 180 -19.48 21.42 -21.56
C ALA A 180 -18.66 20.53 -22.50
N LYS A 181 -18.32 21.07 -23.67
CA LYS A 181 -17.46 20.38 -24.63
C LYS A 181 -16.14 19.97 -23.99
N ALA A 182 -15.65 18.79 -24.36
CA ALA A 182 -14.38 18.28 -23.85
C ALA A 182 -13.24 19.31 -24.02
N VAL A 183 -12.61 19.68 -22.92
CA VAL A 183 -11.43 20.56 -22.87
C VAL A 183 -10.12 19.77 -22.91
N SER A 184 -10.15 18.47 -22.59
CA SER A 184 -9.00 17.58 -22.72
C SER A 184 -9.43 16.12 -22.90
N LYS A 185 -8.48 15.22 -23.21
CA LYS A 185 -8.76 13.76 -23.24
C LYS A 185 -9.23 13.19 -21.89
N LYS A 186 -8.93 13.88 -20.78
CA LYS A 186 -9.31 13.45 -19.42
C LYS A 186 -10.61 14.08 -18.94
N VAL A 187 -10.97 15.25 -19.47
CA VAL A 187 -12.15 16.01 -19.09
C VAL A 187 -13.08 16.07 -20.30
N THR A 188 -13.96 15.07 -20.36
CA THR A 188 -14.95 14.86 -21.42
C THR A 188 -16.36 15.05 -20.89
N GLU A 189 -17.34 15.18 -21.79
CA GLU A 189 -18.75 15.20 -21.44
C GLU A 189 -19.16 13.97 -20.63
N THR A 190 -18.60 12.80 -20.98
CA THR A 190 -18.91 11.55 -20.26
C THR A 190 -18.34 11.53 -18.85
N THR A 191 -17.14 12.06 -18.62
CA THR A 191 -16.54 12.08 -17.27
C THR A 191 -17.30 13.05 -16.38
N ALA A 192 -17.68 14.23 -16.88
CA ALA A 192 -18.49 15.21 -16.14
C ALA A 192 -19.89 14.65 -15.81
N TRP A 193 -20.49 13.93 -16.75
CA TRP A 193 -21.76 13.23 -16.50
C TRP A 193 -21.64 12.13 -15.45
N GLN A 194 -20.60 11.28 -15.53
CA GLN A 194 -20.36 10.24 -14.53
C GLN A 194 -20.10 10.82 -13.14
N GLU A 195 -19.44 11.97 -13.04
CA GLU A 195 -19.23 12.70 -11.78
C GLU A 195 -20.57 13.16 -11.19
N ARG A 196 -21.42 13.83 -11.97
CA ARG A 196 -22.78 14.23 -11.55
C ARG A 196 -23.61 13.03 -11.06
N GLU A 197 -23.58 11.90 -11.78
CA GLU A 197 -24.32 10.70 -11.37
C GLU A 197 -23.76 10.08 -10.09
N ARG A 198 -22.44 10.09 -9.89
CA ARG A 198 -21.81 9.62 -8.65
C ARG A 198 -22.12 10.52 -7.47
N GLU A 199 -22.17 11.83 -7.66
CA GLU A 199 -22.59 12.79 -6.64
C GLU A 199 -24.04 12.52 -6.21
N HIS A 200 -24.94 12.34 -7.17
CA HIS A 200 -26.33 12.03 -6.85
C HIS A 200 -26.50 10.68 -6.14
N LEU A 201 -25.81 9.63 -6.58
CA LEU A 201 -25.78 8.34 -5.86
C LEU A 201 -25.20 8.47 -4.45
N THR A 202 -24.20 9.33 -4.26
CA THR A 202 -23.61 9.61 -2.95
C THR A 202 -24.62 10.29 -2.04
N GLN A 203 -25.40 11.24 -2.56
CA GLN A 203 -26.49 11.88 -1.83
C GLN A 203 -27.56 10.87 -1.42
N LEU A 204 -28.08 10.07 -2.36
CA LEU A 204 -29.08 9.03 -2.05
C LEU A 204 -28.55 8.03 -1.02
N SER A 205 -27.27 7.66 -1.13
CA SER A 205 -26.61 6.79 -0.15
C SER A 205 -26.57 7.41 1.25
N ALA A 206 -26.22 8.70 1.35
CA ALA A 206 -26.16 9.41 2.62
C ALA A 206 -27.53 9.55 3.28
N GLU A 207 -28.59 9.79 2.50
CA GLU A 207 -29.98 9.84 2.98
C GLU A 207 -30.44 8.52 3.62
N ARG A 208 -29.86 7.39 3.18
CA ARG A 208 -30.10 6.05 3.74
C ARG A 208 -29.04 5.60 4.75
N GLY A 209 -28.17 6.51 5.21
CA GLY A 209 -27.16 6.23 6.23
C GLY A 209 -25.92 5.49 5.73
N ILE A 210 -25.70 5.41 4.41
CA ILE A 210 -24.49 4.85 3.81
C ILE A 210 -23.46 5.97 3.61
N GLU A 211 -22.34 5.90 4.34
CA GLU A 211 -21.18 6.75 4.11
C GLU A 211 -20.40 6.25 2.88
N ILE A 212 -20.23 7.09 1.85
CA ILE A 212 -19.43 6.75 0.67
C ILE A 212 -18.02 7.34 0.78
N LYS A 213 -17.00 6.49 0.66
CA LYS A 213 -15.60 6.90 0.48
C LYS A 213 -15.22 6.90 -0.99
N VAL A 214 -14.77 8.06 -1.47
CA VAL A 214 -14.14 8.19 -2.79
C VAL A 214 -12.74 7.59 -2.71
N LYS A 215 -12.55 6.37 -3.21
CA LYS A 215 -11.19 5.82 -3.44
C LYS A 215 -10.54 6.65 -4.56
N GLY A 216 -9.29 7.06 -4.33
CA GLY A 216 -8.49 7.87 -5.26
C GLY A 216 -8.65 7.43 -6.71
N GLU A 217 -8.99 8.39 -7.55
CA GLU A 217 -9.48 8.24 -8.92
C GLU A 217 -8.43 7.70 -9.89
N VAL A 218 -8.18 6.39 -9.90
CA VAL A 218 -7.93 5.64 -11.14
C VAL A 218 -8.37 4.20 -10.88
N ARG A 219 -9.55 3.83 -11.38
CA ARG A 219 -9.87 2.42 -11.63
C ARG A 219 -9.96 2.25 -13.14
N ASP A 220 -9.06 1.44 -13.68
CA ASP A 220 -9.23 0.93 -15.03
C ASP A 220 -10.56 0.16 -15.10
N ASN A 221 -11.27 0.29 -16.23
CA ASN A 221 -12.53 -0.43 -16.47
C ASN A 221 -12.23 -1.93 -16.65
N TYR A 222 -11.95 -2.64 -15.55
CA TYR A 222 -11.75 -4.09 -15.58
C TYR A 222 -13.09 -4.80 -15.80
N SER A 223 -13.11 -5.75 -16.71
CA SER A 223 -14.14 -6.77 -16.79
C SER A 223 -14.07 -7.71 -15.56
N LEU A 224 -15.15 -8.45 -15.26
CA LEU A 224 -15.19 -9.38 -14.12
C LEU A 224 -13.98 -10.34 -14.06
N PRO A 225 -13.49 -10.94 -15.17
CA PRO A 225 -12.29 -11.75 -15.16
C PRO A 225 -11.03 -10.96 -14.78
N GLU A 226 -10.85 -9.77 -15.36
CA GLU A 226 -9.69 -8.91 -15.10
C GLU A 226 -9.70 -8.38 -13.65
N TYR A 227 -10.88 -8.10 -13.09
CA TYR A 227 -11.02 -7.73 -11.69
C TYR A 227 -10.66 -8.89 -10.75
N LYS A 228 -11.10 -10.12 -11.06
CA LYS A 228 -10.73 -11.33 -10.28
C LYS A 228 -9.22 -11.59 -10.31
N GLU A 229 -8.56 -11.31 -11.42
CA GLU A 229 -7.11 -11.44 -11.56
C GLU A 229 -6.37 -10.35 -10.77
N ALA A 230 -6.81 -9.09 -10.90
CA ALA A 230 -6.25 -7.98 -10.14
C ALA A 230 -6.41 -8.18 -8.62
N MET A 231 -7.56 -8.68 -8.16
CA MET A 231 -7.79 -8.98 -6.74
C MET A 231 -6.88 -10.11 -6.25
N ARG A 232 -6.68 -11.18 -7.03
CA ARG A 232 -5.72 -12.25 -6.68
C ARG A 232 -4.29 -11.73 -6.56
N ALA A 233 -3.90 -10.79 -7.42
CA ALA A 233 -2.59 -10.15 -7.33
C ALA A 233 -2.45 -9.29 -6.06
N VAL A 234 -3.52 -8.58 -5.67
CA VAL A 234 -3.54 -7.78 -4.43
C VAL A 234 -3.47 -8.67 -3.20
N GLU A 235 -4.26 -9.75 -3.13
CA GLU A 235 -4.21 -10.73 -2.03
C GLU A 235 -2.81 -11.33 -1.87
N ALA A 236 -2.16 -11.71 -2.98
CA ALA A 236 -0.80 -12.23 -2.96
C ALA A 236 0.23 -11.19 -2.45
N LEU A 237 0.04 -9.91 -2.77
CA LEU A 237 0.88 -8.83 -2.27
C LEU A 237 0.65 -8.55 -0.78
N GLU A 238 -0.59 -8.68 -0.30
CA GLU A 238 -0.92 -8.56 1.13
C GLU A 238 -0.31 -9.71 1.94
N GLU A 239 -0.35 -10.94 1.44
CA GLU A 239 0.36 -12.08 2.06
C GLU A 239 1.87 -11.85 2.12
N GLN A 240 2.48 -11.37 1.03
CA GLN A 240 3.91 -11.03 1.02
C GLN A 240 4.24 -9.90 2.01
N LYS A 241 3.34 -8.93 2.17
CA LYS A 241 3.51 -7.84 3.15
C LYS A 241 3.50 -8.39 4.57
N ILE A 242 2.59 -9.30 4.90
CA ILE A 242 2.52 -9.95 6.23
C ILE A 242 3.81 -10.74 6.49
N ASP A 243 4.29 -11.52 5.52
CA ASP A 243 5.56 -12.26 5.65
C ASP A 243 6.77 -11.32 5.86
N LEU A 244 6.80 -10.18 5.16
CA LEU A 244 7.82 -9.14 5.36
C LEU A 244 7.72 -8.45 6.71
N GLU A 245 6.52 -8.19 7.23
CA GLU A 245 6.30 -7.62 8.56
C GLU A 245 6.79 -8.59 9.66
N ILE A 246 6.51 -9.89 9.52
CA ILE A 246 7.02 -10.93 10.42
C ILE A 246 8.55 -10.99 10.38
N LYS A 247 9.15 -11.00 9.19
CA LYS A 247 10.62 -11.01 9.03
C LYS A 247 11.27 -9.77 9.62
N THR A 248 10.65 -8.60 9.44
CA THR A 248 11.12 -7.34 10.04
C THR A 248 11.12 -7.42 11.56
N SER A 249 10.04 -7.93 12.16
CA SER A 249 9.95 -8.10 13.61
C SER A 249 11.02 -9.06 14.17
N VAL A 250 11.31 -10.15 13.47
CA VAL A 250 12.38 -11.10 13.85
C VAL A 250 13.77 -10.45 13.76
N LEU A 251 13.99 -9.62 12.74
CA LEU A 251 15.25 -8.87 12.59
C LEU A 251 15.44 -7.85 13.71
N GLU A 252 14.40 -7.11 14.09
CA GLU A 252 14.43 -6.16 15.21
C GLU A 252 14.85 -6.85 16.52
N GLN A 253 14.23 -7.99 16.86
CA GLN A 253 14.59 -8.77 18.05
C GLN A 253 16.05 -9.28 17.99
N THR A 254 16.53 -9.62 16.79
CA THR A 254 17.92 -10.07 16.60
C THR A 254 18.90 -8.93 16.82
N VAL A 255 18.58 -7.72 16.34
CA VAL A 255 19.38 -6.51 16.54
C VAL A 255 19.47 -6.18 18.03
N ASP A 256 18.35 -6.20 18.76
CA ASP A 256 18.33 -5.95 20.21
C ASP A 256 19.21 -6.95 20.97
N ARG A 257 19.14 -8.23 20.60
CA ARG A 257 19.95 -9.29 21.20
C ARG A 257 21.45 -9.09 20.93
N ILE A 258 21.81 -8.66 19.72
CA ILE A 258 23.21 -8.36 19.37
C ILE A 258 23.69 -7.14 20.16
N GLN A 259 22.91 -6.06 20.21
CA GLN A 259 23.27 -4.85 20.98
C GLN A 259 23.48 -5.17 22.47
N ALA A 260 22.57 -5.92 23.08
CA ALA A 260 22.71 -6.34 24.48
C ALA A 260 23.98 -7.17 24.73
N LYS A 261 24.37 -8.01 23.77
CA LYS A 261 25.61 -8.80 23.85
C LYS A 261 26.85 -7.93 23.67
N THR A 262 26.83 -6.99 22.73
CA THR A 262 27.93 -6.03 22.50
C THR A 262 28.18 -5.16 23.72
N GLU A 263 27.14 -4.67 24.40
CA GLU A 263 27.31 -3.86 25.62
C GLU A 263 27.88 -4.69 26.78
N LYS A 264 27.48 -5.96 26.92
CA LYS A 264 28.12 -6.88 27.89
C LYS A 264 29.60 -7.10 27.60
N GLU A 265 29.96 -7.31 26.33
CA GLU A 265 31.35 -7.52 25.93
C GLU A 265 32.21 -6.25 26.11
N LYS A 266 31.67 -5.06 25.83
CA LYS A 266 32.34 -3.78 26.14
C LYS A 266 32.57 -3.59 27.64
N ALA A 267 31.57 -3.87 28.47
CA ALA A 267 31.69 -3.77 29.92
C ALA A 267 32.73 -4.73 30.50
N GLU A 268 32.85 -5.94 29.93
CA GLU A 268 33.92 -6.88 30.28
C GLU A 268 35.30 -6.36 29.85
N LEU A 269 35.43 -5.79 28.65
CA LEU A 269 36.70 -5.24 28.16
C LEU A 269 37.24 -4.11 29.07
N ALA A 270 36.37 -3.20 29.51
CA ALA A 270 36.73 -2.10 30.42
C ALA A 270 37.34 -2.59 31.75
N LYS A 271 36.96 -3.78 32.23
CA LYS A 271 37.55 -4.39 33.44
C LYS A 271 38.99 -4.84 33.23
N TYR A 272 39.37 -5.21 32.00
CA TYR A 272 40.74 -5.60 31.68
C TYR A 272 41.64 -4.37 31.52
N ASP A 273 41.14 -3.28 30.94
CA ASP A 273 41.88 -2.01 30.85
C ASP A 273 42.19 -1.41 32.22
N LEU A 274 41.20 -1.38 33.13
CA LEU A 274 41.40 -0.92 34.51
C LEU A 274 42.47 -1.74 35.24
N LYS A 275 42.49 -3.06 35.00
CA LYS A 275 43.50 -3.97 35.56
C LYS A 275 44.89 -3.72 34.97
N ALA A 276 45.00 -3.46 33.67
CA ALA A 276 46.26 -3.14 33.02
C ALA A 276 46.87 -1.84 33.55
N GLU A 277 46.03 -0.83 33.82
CA GLU A 277 46.47 0.44 34.41
C GLU A 277 46.94 0.26 35.86
N THR A 278 46.22 -0.53 36.67
CA THR A 278 46.69 -0.88 38.03
C THR A 278 48.01 -1.66 38.02
N LEU A 279 48.23 -2.54 37.03
CA LEU A 279 49.49 -3.28 36.89
C LEU A 279 50.68 -2.35 36.62
N LYS A 280 50.51 -1.31 35.79
CA LYS A 280 51.57 -0.31 35.53
C LYS A 280 51.94 0.49 36.78
N THR A 281 50.96 0.79 37.63
CA THR A 281 51.22 1.50 38.90
C THR A 281 51.98 0.61 39.88
N VAL A 282 51.57 -0.65 40.00
CA VAL A 282 52.26 -1.65 40.83
C VAL A 282 53.69 -1.89 40.32
N GLU A 283 53.91 -1.94 39.01
CA GLU A 283 55.24 -2.08 38.42
C GLU A 283 56.17 -0.89 38.76
N LYS A 284 55.65 0.34 38.81
CA LYS A 284 56.41 1.52 39.24
C LYS A 284 56.77 1.45 40.73
N GLU A 285 55.85 1.04 41.59
CA GLU A 285 56.10 0.89 43.04
C GLU A 285 57.11 -0.24 43.33
N VAL A 286 56.96 -1.39 42.68
CA VAL A 286 57.90 -2.52 42.78
C VAL A 286 59.29 -2.11 42.30
N ASN A 287 59.41 -1.35 41.21
CA ASN A 287 60.70 -0.84 40.74
C ASN A 287 61.33 0.17 41.72
N ALA A 288 60.53 1.00 42.39
CA ALA A 288 61.01 1.92 43.42
C ALA A 288 61.51 1.18 44.67
N ASP A 289 60.77 0.16 45.11
CA ASP A 289 61.17 -0.71 46.22
C ASP A 289 62.38 -1.59 45.87
N MET A 290 62.48 -2.08 44.63
CA MET A 290 63.66 -2.81 44.16
C MET A 290 64.92 -1.94 44.18
N LYS A 291 64.81 -0.64 43.82
CA LYS A 291 65.92 0.33 43.94
C LYS A 291 66.33 0.58 45.39
N LYS A 292 65.38 0.72 46.32
CA LYS A 292 65.64 0.83 47.77
C LYS A 292 66.28 -0.45 48.33
N THR A 293 65.87 -1.61 47.86
CA THR A 293 66.38 -2.90 48.33
C THR A 293 67.81 -3.15 47.83
N LYS A 294 68.14 -2.73 46.59
CA LYS A 294 69.50 -2.77 46.06
C LYS A 294 70.49 -1.88 46.82
N SER A 295 70.06 -0.73 47.35
CA SER A 295 70.93 0.15 48.15
C SER A 295 71.14 -0.31 49.59
N MET A 296 70.39 -1.32 50.05
CA MET A 296 70.53 -1.94 51.38
C MET A 296 71.52 -3.12 51.40
N ALA A 297 71.98 -3.55 50.23
CA ALA A 297 72.94 -4.62 50.04
C ALA A 297 74.37 -4.06 50.14
N VAL A 298 75.10 -4.42 51.20
CA VAL A 298 76.49 -3.98 51.39
C VAL A 298 77.45 -5.05 50.88
N PRO A 299 78.36 -4.74 49.92
CA PRO A 299 79.34 -5.69 49.44
C PRO A 299 80.33 -6.05 50.55
N THR A 300 80.62 -7.34 50.71
CA THR A 300 81.62 -7.84 51.65
C THR A 300 82.59 -8.76 50.91
N LYS A 301 83.91 -8.52 51.05
CA LYS A 301 84.91 -9.42 50.50
C LYS A 301 84.94 -10.72 51.30
N GLY A 302 84.62 -11.84 50.65
CA GLY A 302 84.87 -13.18 51.18
C GLY A 302 86.37 -13.45 51.26
N ILE A 303 86.81 -14.15 52.32
CA ILE A 303 88.22 -14.51 52.51
C ILE A 303 88.59 -15.83 51.80
N LEU A 304 87.61 -16.57 51.25
CA LEU A 304 87.85 -17.67 50.31
C LEU A 304 86.76 -17.70 49.24
N ASP A 305 87.20 -17.95 48.00
CA ASP A 305 86.47 -18.15 46.74
C ASP A 305 85.94 -16.93 45.97
N LYS A 306 86.01 -17.05 44.64
CA LYS A 306 85.76 -16.04 43.58
C LYS A 306 84.29 -15.60 43.45
N GLU A 307 83.52 -15.62 44.54
CA GLU A 307 82.12 -15.21 44.56
C GLU A 307 81.92 -13.94 45.40
N GLU A 308 81.09 -13.02 44.92
CA GLU A 308 80.74 -11.78 45.62
C GLU A 308 79.67 -12.05 46.67
N TYR A 309 79.96 -11.75 47.94
CA TYR A 309 79.02 -11.93 49.05
C TYR A 309 78.40 -10.60 49.49
N VAL A 310 77.10 -10.62 49.78
CA VAL A 310 76.33 -9.45 50.19
C VAL A 310 75.65 -9.71 51.52
N LYS A 311 75.85 -8.82 52.50
CA LYS A 311 75.25 -8.94 53.83
C LYS A 311 73.93 -8.18 53.88
N VAL A 312 72.84 -8.87 54.26
CA VAL A 312 71.49 -8.30 54.36
C VAL A 312 70.89 -8.64 55.73
N LYS A 313 70.15 -7.72 56.34
CA LYS A 313 69.46 -7.99 57.61
C LYS A 313 68.38 -9.05 57.41
N LYS A 314 68.18 -9.93 58.39
CA LYS A 314 67.22 -11.05 58.31
C LYS A 314 65.77 -10.61 58.04
N SER A 315 65.35 -9.47 58.60
CA SER A 315 64.05 -8.84 58.31
C SER A 315 63.89 -8.47 56.85
N ASP A 316 64.97 -8.00 56.22
CA ASP A 316 64.97 -7.51 54.85
C ASP A 316 65.09 -8.70 53.87
N TRP A 317 65.83 -9.74 54.25
CA TRP A 317 65.86 -11.02 53.52
C TRP A 317 64.48 -11.70 53.46
N ASN A 318 63.73 -11.69 54.56
CA ASN A 318 62.37 -12.24 54.58
C ASN A 318 61.42 -11.45 53.67
N LYS A 319 61.55 -10.11 53.62
CA LYS A 319 60.79 -9.27 52.67
C LYS A 319 61.14 -9.58 51.22
N ILE A 320 62.41 -9.81 50.92
CA ILE A 320 62.87 -10.21 49.57
C ILE A 320 62.24 -11.56 49.18
N LEU A 321 62.24 -12.55 50.08
CA LEU A 321 61.62 -13.85 49.84
C LEU A 321 60.10 -13.77 49.65
N GLU A 322 59.40 -12.92 50.39
CA GLU A 322 57.96 -12.67 50.20
C GLU A 322 57.69 -12.00 48.85
N GLY A 323 58.48 -11.00 48.47
CA GLY A 323 58.40 -10.36 47.15
C GLY A 323 58.65 -11.33 46.00
N MET A 324 59.60 -12.24 46.14
CA MET A 324 59.87 -13.30 45.16
C MET A 324 58.71 -14.30 45.05
N LYS A 325 58.13 -14.74 46.17
CA LYS A 325 56.93 -15.61 46.17
C LYS A 325 55.75 -14.93 45.47
N TRP A 326 55.55 -13.64 45.71
CA TRP A 326 54.53 -12.84 45.06
C TRP A 326 54.79 -12.71 43.54
N ALA A 327 56.03 -12.46 43.12
CA ALA A 327 56.42 -12.36 41.71
C ALA A 327 56.20 -13.68 40.93
N VAL A 328 56.56 -14.82 41.52
CA VAL A 328 56.33 -16.15 40.91
C VAL A 328 54.83 -16.45 40.77
N THR A 329 54.02 -16.03 41.74
CA THR A 329 52.56 -16.21 41.71
C THR A 329 51.93 -15.32 40.63
N ASN A 330 52.38 -14.07 40.50
CA ASN A 330 51.88 -13.16 39.46
C ASN A 330 52.33 -13.53 38.05
N LYS A 331 53.51 -14.16 37.88
CA LYS A 331 53.91 -14.68 36.57
C LYS A 331 52.89 -15.66 35.99
N LYS A 332 52.36 -16.57 36.81
CA LYS A 332 51.29 -17.50 36.38
C LYS A 332 49.99 -16.79 36.01
N VAL A 333 49.70 -15.65 36.66
CA VAL A 333 48.54 -14.81 36.36
C VAL A 333 48.75 -14.08 35.02
N VAL A 334 49.94 -13.52 34.79
CA VAL A 334 50.33 -12.87 33.53
C VAL A 334 50.24 -13.86 32.36
N ASP A 335 50.82 -15.06 32.48
CA ASP A 335 50.76 -16.11 31.44
C ASP A 335 49.30 -16.48 31.09
N LYS A 336 48.39 -16.45 32.07
CA LYS A 336 46.95 -16.71 31.87
C LYS A 336 46.25 -15.57 31.13
N TYR A 337 46.64 -14.32 31.38
CA TYR A 337 46.11 -13.16 30.65
C TYR A 337 46.68 -13.07 29.23
N GLU A 338 47.96 -13.38 29.01
CA GLU A 338 48.57 -13.46 27.67
C GLU A 338 47.82 -14.46 26.78
N LYS A 339 47.53 -15.67 27.29
CA LYS A 339 46.72 -16.66 26.55
C LYS A 339 45.32 -16.15 26.21
N LYS A 340 44.70 -15.36 27.09
CA LYS A 340 43.40 -14.73 26.81
C LYS A 340 43.49 -13.61 25.77
N ILE A 341 44.54 -12.80 25.82
CA ILE A 341 44.79 -11.73 24.84
C ILE A 341 44.95 -12.34 23.45
N ILE A 342 45.79 -13.37 23.29
CA ILE A 342 45.97 -14.08 22.01
C ILE A 342 44.64 -14.68 21.50
N ALA A 343 43.80 -15.21 22.39
CA ALA A 343 42.49 -15.73 22.00
C ALA A 343 41.51 -14.63 21.53
N LEU A 344 41.57 -13.45 22.13
CA LEU A 344 40.77 -12.29 21.73
C LEU A 344 41.28 -11.68 20.42
N GLU A 345 42.59 -11.57 20.22
CA GLU A 345 43.20 -11.11 18.97
C GLU A 345 42.80 -12.01 17.79
N ASN A 346 42.81 -13.33 17.99
CA ASN A 346 42.34 -14.29 16.98
C ASN A 346 40.84 -14.14 16.66
N LYS A 347 40.00 -13.81 17.65
CA LYS A 347 38.57 -13.52 17.41
C LYS A 347 38.39 -12.21 16.66
N LEU A 348 39.15 -11.17 17.02
CA LEU A 348 39.12 -9.87 16.35
C LEU A 348 39.52 -10.02 14.88
N ALA A 349 40.58 -10.78 14.59
CA ALA A 349 41.01 -11.06 13.21
C ALA A 349 39.89 -11.70 12.36
N LYS A 350 39.15 -12.67 12.93
CA LYS A 350 38.00 -13.29 12.24
C LYS A 350 36.87 -12.30 11.97
N ILE A 351 36.53 -11.45 12.95
CA ILE A 351 35.50 -10.43 12.78
C ILE A 351 35.91 -9.41 11.70
N THR A 352 37.16 -8.95 11.72
CA THR A 352 37.69 -8.04 10.69
C THR A 352 37.62 -8.64 9.29
N GLN A 353 37.93 -9.94 9.13
CA GLN A 353 37.80 -10.63 7.85
C GLN A 353 36.35 -10.66 7.34
N VAL A 354 35.39 -10.99 8.21
CA VAL A 354 33.96 -11.00 7.85
C VAL A 354 33.48 -9.59 7.49
N PHE A 355 33.95 -8.57 8.23
CA PHE A 355 33.58 -7.18 7.96
C PHE A 355 34.10 -6.70 6.59
N GLU A 356 35.31 -7.10 6.19
CA GLU A 356 35.84 -6.81 4.85
C GLU A 356 35.06 -7.53 3.73
N GLN A 357 34.63 -8.77 3.97
CA GLN A 357 33.74 -9.47 3.03
C GLN A 357 32.39 -8.74 2.88
N LEU A 358 31.82 -8.27 3.99
CA LEU A 358 30.58 -7.49 3.98
C LEU A 358 30.75 -6.18 3.22
N LYS A 359 31.83 -5.42 3.45
CA LYS A 359 32.13 -4.20 2.69
C LYS A 359 32.23 -4.47 1.19
N LYS A 360 32.91 -5.53 0.77
CA LYS A 360 33.00 -5.93 -0.64
C LYS A 360 31.61 -6.26 -1.21
N PHE A 361 30.80 -7.02 -0.49
CA PHE A 361 29.43 -7.33 -0.90
C PHE A 361 28.58 -6.06 -1.07
N LEU A 362 28.63 -5.13 -0.12
CA LEU A 362 27.88 -3.87 -0.18
C LEU A 362 28.33 -3.00 -1.37
N SER A 363 29.64 -2.95 -1.64
CA SER A 363 30.17 -2.22 -2.79
C SER A 363 29.76 -2.82 -4.12
N LEU A 364 29.77 -4.16 -4.26
CA LEU A 364 29.39 -4.85 -5.50
C LEU A 364 27.90 -4.65 -5.84
N ASN A 365 27.05 -4.52 -4.83
CA ASN A 365 25.61 -4.37 -4.99
C ASN A 365 25.13 -2.91 -4.94
N GLY A 366 26.03 -1.92 -4.89
CA GLY A 366 25.67 -0.51 -4.82
C GLY A 366 24.97 -0.08 -3.52
N LEU A 367 25.10 -0.88 -2.45
CA LEU A 367 24.40 -0.68 -1.17
C LEU A 367 25.22 0.10 -0.14
N THR A 368 26.43 0.52 -0.48
CA THR A 368 27.38 1.17 0.44
C THR A 368 26.81 2.43 1.09
N GLU A 369 26.18 3.31 0.31
CA GLU A 369 25.60 4.56 0.86
C GLU A 369 24.39 4.30 1.76
N ALA A 370 23.55 3.34 1.39
CA ALA A 370 22.38 2.96 2.18
C ALA A 370 22.82 2.35 3.53
N TRP A 371 23.83 1.48 3.50
CA TRP A 371 24.40 0.91 4.72
C TRP A 371 25.07 1.96 5.61
N ASN A 372 25.85 2.88 5.03
CA ASN A 372 26.47 3.98 5.80
C ASN A 372 25.44 4.91 6.43
N ARG A 373 24.34 5.20 5.72
CA ARG A 373 23.18 5.89 6.30
C ARG A 373 22.41 5.04 7.31
N PHE A 374 22.50 3.72 7.29
CA PHE A 374 21.81 2.89 8.27
C PHE A 374 22.58 2.82 9.59
N ILE A 375 23.91 2.73 9.54
CA ILE A 375 24.75 2.56 10.73
C ILE A 375 25.13 3.87 11.44
N GLU A 376 24.81 5.03 10.87
CA GLU A 376 25.12 6.32 11.49
C GLU A 376 24.25 6.53 12.76
N PRO A 377 24.83 6.79 13.94
CA PRO A 377 24.06 6.90 15.20
C PRO A 377 22.97 7.99 15.17
N LYS A 378 23.15 8.99 14.31
CA LYS A 378 22.19 10.09 14.11
C LYS A 378 21.15 9.78 13.05
N SER A 379 21.44 8.95 12.05
CA SER A 379 20.53 8.71 10.94
C SER A 379 19.37 7.78 11.32
N ILE A 380 19.55 6.82 12.22
CA ILE A 380 18.42 6.00 12.71
C ILE A 380 17.44 6.87 13.49
N LYS A 381 17.91 7.65 14.46
CA LYS A 381 17.06 8.59 15.21
C LYS A 381 16.47 9.66 14.29
N ARG A 382 17.27 10.25 13.41
CA ARG A 382 16.83 11.29 12.46
C ARG A 382 15.87 10.75 11.42
N SER A 383 16.04 9.54 10.91
CA SER A 383 15.12 8.89 9.96
C SER A 383 13.79 8.57 10.64
N ILE A 384 13.81 8.14 11.90
CA ILE A 384 12.61 7.98 12.73
C ILE A 384 11.95 9.34 13.03
N GLU A 385 12.73 10.38 13.34
CA GLU A 385 12.23 11.74 13.60
C GLU A 385 11.67 12.40 12.33
N GLU A 386 12.31 12.20 11.17
CA GLU A 386 11.88 12.68 9.86
C GLU A 386 10.63 11.93 9.38
N HIS A 387 10.53 10.61 9.62
CA HIS A 387 9.28 9.88 9.38
C HIS A 387 8.18 10.33 10.33
N LYS A 388 8.47 10.53 11.62
CA LYS A 388 7.49 11.05 12.59
C LYS A 388 7.03 12.47 12.23
N LYS A 389 7.95 13.34 11.81
CA LYS A 389 7.64 14.69 11.33
C LYS A 389 6.84 14.67 10.03
N ALA A 390 7.19 13.81 9.06
CA ALA A 390 6.44 13.68 7.82
C ALA A 390 5.00 13.20 8.08
N ILE A 391 4.81 12.26 9.02
CA ILE A 391 3.49 11.81 9.48
C ILE A 391 2.73 12.94 10.21
N GLN A 392 3.42 13.71 11.05
CA GLN A 392 2.81 14.85 11.76
C GLN A 392 2.46 16.02 10.83
N GLU A 393 3.29 16.35 9.85
CA GLU A 393 3.04 17.39 8.86
C GLU A 393 1.91 16.98 7.91
N GLN A 394 1.84 15.72 7.47
CA GLN A 394 0.68 15.21 6.73
C GLN A 394 -0.61 15.25 7.56
N SER A 395 -0.53 14.95 8.87
CA SER A 395 -1.70 15.01 9.76
C SER A 395 -2.13 16.46 10.05
N SER A 396 -1.17 17.38 10.13
CA SER A 396 -1.42 18.81 10.41
C SER A 396 -1.92 19.54 9.17
N GLN A 397 -1.36 19.29 7.98
CA GLN A 397 -1.87 19.81 6.70
C GLN A 397 -3.28 19.31 6.38
N LYS A 398 -3.61 18.07 6.77
CA LYS A 398 -5.01 17.57 6.72
C LYS A 398 -5.91 18.35 7.66
N LYS A 399 -5.46 18.70 8.87
CA LYS A 399 -6.26 19.49 9.83
C LYS A 399 -6.42 20.95 9.40
N THR A 400 -5.38 21.65 8.96
CA THR A 400 -5.49 23.06 8.49
C THR A 400 -6.37 23.20 7.25
N LYS A 401 -6.27 22.29 6.27
CA LYS A 401 -7.19 22.27 5.11
C LYS A 401 -8.64 21.97 5.49
N THR A 402 -8.87 21.30 6.62
CA THR A 402 -10.22 21.03 7.15
C THR A 402 -10.77 22.24 7.92
N THR A 403 -9.91 23.01 8.59
CA THR A 403 -10.31 24.21 9.32
C THR A 403 -10.52 25.42 8.39
N GLU A 404 -9.68 25.64 7.39
CA GLU A 404 -9.86 26.72 6.39
C GLU A 404 -11.13 26.50 5.53
N ARG A 405 -11.53 25.25 5.29
CA ARG A 405 -12.81 24.93 4.65
C ARG A 405 -14.02 25.18 5.56
N LYS A 406 -13.85 25.16 6.89
CA LYS A 406 -14.94 25.47 7.83
C LYS A 406 -15.13 26.97 8.05
N THR A 407 -14.06 27.75 8.13
CA THR A 407 -14.16 29.22 8.29
C THR A 407 -14.49 29.95 6.98
N GLY A 408 -14.26 29.35 5.82
CA GLY A 408 -14.72 29.90 4.53
C GLY A 408 -16.20 29.63 4.19
N MET A 409 -16.94 28.94 5.08
CA MET A 409 -18.38 28.67 4.92
C MET A 409 -19.27 29.50 5.88
N GLU A 410 -18.68 30.36 6.71
CA GLU A 410 -19.41 31.29 7.61
C GLU A 410 -19.25 32.78 7.22
N LEU A 411 -18.80 33.05 6.00
CA LEU A 411 -18.89 34.36 5.31
C LEU A 411 -19.67 34.16 4.02
#